data_AF-A0A448MNT8-F1
#
_entry.id   AF-A0A448MNT8-F1
#
_cell.length_a   1.000
_cell.length_b   1.000
_cell.length_c   1.000
_cell.angle_alpha   90.00
_cell.angle_beta   90.00
_cell.angle_gamma   90.00
#
_symmetry.space_group_name_H-M   'P 1'
#
loop_
_entity.id
_entity.type
_entity.pdbx_description
1 polymer ?
#
loop_
_entity_poly.entity_id
_entity_poly.type
_entity_poly.pdbx_seq_one_letter_code
_entity_poly.pdbx_strand_id
1 'polypeptide(L)'
;MNNLTLFYHLHTDPLALINEVHQLWENVQTQKTHFQGKLVEIPVHYGGEFGEDLYDVAKFHHTTAQEIIHRHTAPTYTVFMMGFQPGFPYLGGLPESLHTPRRDAPRTRVPAGSVGIGGSQTGIYPFTSPGGWQLLGKTDIQLFDVNQNQPVLLKAGDQVRFVVKEMTL
;
A
#
# COMPACT_ATOMS: atom_id res chain seq x y z
N MET A 1 -6.45 -0.73 -9.92
CA MET A 1 -5.94 0.39 -10.72
C MET A 1 -5.45 -0.16 -12.04
N ASN A 2 -5.86 0.44 -13.14
CA ASN A 2 -5.60 -0.05 -14.50
C ASN A 2 -5.36 1.10 -15.49
N ASN A 3 -4.89 2.25 -15.01
CA ASN A 3 -4.57 3.40 -15.83
C ASN A 3 -3.07 3.69 -15.80
N LEU A 4 -2.57 4.30 -16.87
CA LEU A 4 -1.23 4.86 -16.98
C LEU A 4 -1.41 6.31 -17.40
N THR A 5 -0.88 7.24 -16.60
CA THR A 5 -0.91 8.67 -16.94
C THR A 5 0.43 9.05 -17.53
N LEU A 6 0.42 9.62 -18.73
CA LEU A 6 1.62 10.06 -19.43
C LEU A 6 1.71 11.59 -19.41
N PHE A 7 2.84 12.10 -18.95
CA PHE A 7 3.20 13.51 -19.06
C PHE A 7 4.26 13.64 -20.15
N TYR A 8 4.07 14.58 -21.08
CA TYR A 8 4.98 14.82 -22.19
C TYR A 8 5.24 16.32 -22.37
N HIS A 9 6.33 16.67 -23.05
CA HIS A 9 6.69 18.07 -23.28
C HIS A 9 5.70 18.73 -24.23
N LEU A 10 5.45 20.03 -24.05
CA LEU A 10 4.49 20.79 -24.87
C LEU A 10 4.77 20.78 -26.38
N HIS A 11 6.01 20.51 -26.77
CA HIS A 11 6.43 20.46 -28.17
C HIS A 11 6.42 19.04 -28.77
N THR A 12 6.06 18.02 -28.00
CA THR A 12 5.90 16.65 -28.50
C THR A 12 4.61 16.57 -29.31
N ASP A 13 4.68 15.97 -30.52
CA ASP A 13 3.49 15.67 -31.31
C ASP A 13 2.63 14.61 -30.58
N PRO A 14 1.40 14.94 -30.15
CA PRO A 14 0.56 14.02 -29.41
C PRO A 14 0.13 12.80 -30.23
N LEU A 15 -0.06 12.93 -31.55
CA LEU A 15 -0.48 11.81 -32.39
C LEU A 15 0.66 10.81 -32.57
N ALA A 16 1.88 11.31 -32.79
CA ALA A 16 3.07 10.46 -32.85
C ALA A 16 3.28 9.71 -31.52
N LEU A 17 3.17 10.40 -30.38
CA LEU A 17 3.29 9.79 -29.06
C LEU A 17 2.22 8.70 -28.83
N ILE A 18 0.96 8.99 -29.15
CA ILE A 18 -0.14 8.01 -29.01
C ILE A 18 0.15 6.76 -29.83
N ASN A 19 0.58 6.92 -31.08
CA ASN A 19 0.91 5.79 -31.95
C ASN A 19 2.07 4.95 -31.40
N GLU A 20 3.12 5.59 -30.89
CA GLU A 20 4.27 4.91 -30.29
C GLU A 20 3.87 4.14 -29.02
N VAL A 21 3.06 4.74 -28.15
CA VAL A 21 2.54 4.08 -26.95
C VAL A 21 1.67 2.86 -27.31
N HIS A 22 0.84 2.95 -28.35
CA HIS A 22 0.07 1.81 -28.84
C HIS A 22 0.96 0.67 -29.34
N GLN A 23 2.00 0.99 -30.11
CA GLN A 23 2.96 -0.02 -30.59
C GLN A 23 3.70 -0.70 -29.43
N LEU A 24 4.17 0.09 -28.45
CA LEU A 24 4.79 -0.45 -27.24
C LEU A 24 3.85 -1.37 -26.47
N TRP A 25 2.58 -0.99 -26.34
CA TRP A 25 1.56 -1.80 -25.67
C TRP A 25 1.35 -3.16 -26.36
N GLU A 26 1.21 -3.19 -27.68
CA GLU A 26 1.08 -4.43 -28.46
C GLU A 26 2.34 -5.32 -28.34
N ASN A 27 3.53 -4.70 -28.34
CA ASN A 27 4.80 -5.41 -28.18
C ASN A 27 4.94 -6.05 -26.79
N VAL A 28 4.52 -5.36 -25.72
CA VAL A 28 4.54 -5.92 -24.35
C VAL A 28 3.55 -7.06 -24.19
N GLN A 29 2.42 -7.05 -24.91
CA GLN A 29 1.49 -8.17 -24.88
C GLN A 29 2.06 -9.44 -25.54
N THR A 30 2.89 -9.27 -26.57
CA THR A 30 3.49 -10.39 -27.32
C THR A 30 4.79 -10.90 -26.67
N GLN A 31 5.56 -10.02 -26.05
CA GLN A 31 6.75 -10.36 -25.29
C GLN A 31 6.39 -10.47 -23.80
N LYS A 32 6.25 -11.70 -23.27
CA LYS A 32 6.08 -11.94 -21.83
C LYS A 32 7.34 -11.57 -21.04
N THR A 33 7.67 -10.29 -20.97
CA THR A 33 8.67 -9.78 -20.05
C THR A 33 8.12 -9.93 -18.63
N HIS A 34 8.65 -10.91 -17.89
CA HIS A 34 8.35 -11.07 -16.47
C HIS A 34 9.07 -9.97 -15.69
N PHE A 35 8.40 -8.85 -15.44
CA PHE A 35 8.85 -7.94 -14.39
C PHE A 35 8.70 -8.64 -13.04
N GLN A 36 9.81 -8.91 -12.37
CA GLN A 36 9.83 -9.48 -11.04
C GLN A 36 10.25 -8.41 -10.05
N GLY A 37 9.26 -7.79 -9.40
CA GLY A 37 9.50 -6.91 -8.27
C GLY A 37 10.11 -7.68 -7.09
N LYS A 38 10.80 -6.98 -6.19
CA LYS A 38 11.37 -7.61 -4.99
C LYS A 38 10.27 -7.93 -3.98
N LEU A 39 10.44 -8.98 -3.19
CA LEU A 39 9.64 -9.21 -1.99
C LEU A 39 10.25 -8.44 -0.81
N VAL A 40 9.46 -7.59 -0.17
CA VAL A 40 9.83 -6.83 1.01
C VAL A 40 8.96 -7.26 2.19
N GLU A 41 9.59 -7.80 3.23
CA GLU A 41 8.91 -8.10 4.48
C GLU A 41 8.85 -6.85 5.36
N ILE A 42 7.64 -6.50 5.81
CA ILE A 42 7.38 -5.35 6.66
C ILE A 42 7.01 -5.86 8.06
N PRO A 43 7.90 -5.74 9.06
CA PRO A 43 7.59 -6.09 10.44
C PRO A 43 6.62 -5.07 11.02
N VAL A 44 5.52 -5.55 11.60
CA VAL A 44 4.47 -4.71 12.17
C VAL A 44 4.22 -5.10 13.63
N HIS A 45 4.17 -4.08 14.48
CA HIS A 45 3.65 -4.15 15.84
C HIS A 45 2.15 -3.94 15.79
N TYR A 46 1.37 -5.00 15.99
CA TYR A 46 -0.09 -4.95 15.89
C TYR A 46 -0.75 -4.68 17.25
N GLY A 47 -1.85 -3.93 17.22
CA GLY A 47 -2.63 -3.60 18.41
C GLY A 47 -1.98 -2.55 19.31
N GLY A 48 -2.39 -2.52 20.58
CA GLY A 48 -1.95 -1.52 21.56
C GLY A 48 -2.22 -0.08 21.11
N GLU A 49 -1.32 0.84 21.45
CA GLU A 49 -1.43 2.26 21.08
C GLU A 49 -1.26 2.52 19.57
N PHE A 50 -0.69 1.56 18.83
CA PHE A 50 -0.43 1.71 17.39
C PHE A 50 -1.54 1.13 16.51
N GLY A 51 -2.34 0.22 17.05
CA GLY A 51 -3.46 -0.46 16.39
C GLY A 51 -4.80 -0.13 17.04
N GLU A 52 -5.06 1.16 17.28
CA GLU A 52 -6.25 1.64 17.99
C GLU A 52 -7.58 1.08 17.46
N ASP A 53 -7.66 0.81 16.15
CA ASP A 53 -8.90 0.35 15.51
C ASP A 53 -8.95 -1.19 15.36
N LEU A 54 -7.92 -1.93 15.76
CA LEU A 54 -7.82 -3.37 15.52
C LEU A 54 -9.01 -4.15 16.13
N TYR A 55 -9.43 -3.77 17.33
CA TYR A 55 -10.59 -4.36 18.00
C TYR A 55 -11.92 -4.04 17.34
N ASP A 56 -12.09 -2.80 16.86
CA ASP A 56 -13.29 -2.39 16.16
C ASP A 56 -13.39 -3.06 14.78
N VAL A 57 -12.25 -3.24 14.09
CA VAL A 57 -12.17 -4.02 12.85
C VAL A 57 -12.53 -5.48 13.12
N ALA A 58 -12.02 -6.08 14.19
CA ALA A 58 -12.37 -7.45 14.57
C ALA A 58 -13.86 -7.61 14.86
N LYS A 59 -14.44 -6.66 15.60
CA LYS A 59 -15.88 -6.61 15.89
C LYS A 59 -16.72 -6.45 14.62
N PHE A 60 -16.30 -5.58 13.70
CA PHE A 60 -16.97 -5.37 12.41
C PHE A 60 -17.02 -6.66 11.57
N HIS A 61 -15.95 -7.46 11.60
CA HIS A 61 -15.86 -8.74 10.89
C HIS A 61 -16.34 -9.95 11.71
N HIS A 62 -16.96 -9.72 12.87
CA HIS A 62 -17.46 -10.76 13.78
C HIS A 62 -16.38 -11.81 14.12
N THR A 63 -15.17 -11.35 14.40
CA THR A 63 -14.01 -12.21 14.67
C THR A 63 -13.11 -11.64 15.77
N THR A 64 -11.91 -12.20 15.95
CA THR A 64 -10.93 -11.76 16.96
C THR A 64 -9.84 -10.90 16.34
N ALA A 65 -9.17 -10.09 17.17
CA ALA A 65 -8.02 -9.30 16.74
C ALA A 65 -6.89 -10.19 16.20
N GLN A 66 -6.65 -11.36 16.80
CA GLN A 66 -5.69 -12.35 16.31
C GLN A 66 -6.03 -12.79 14.87
N GLU A 67 -7.30 -13.04 14.59
CA GLU A 67 -7.75 -13.50 13.27
C GLU A 67 -7.64 -12.39 12.22
N ILE A 68 -7.90 -11.13 12.58
CA ILE A 68 -7.62 -9.98 11.69
C ILE A 68 -6.14 -9.93 11.33
N ILE A 69 -5.24 -10.05 12.31
CA ILE A 69 -3.79 -10.04 12.07
C ILE A 69 -3.39 -11.23 11.19
N HIS A 70 -3.91 -12.42 11.46
CA HIS A 70 -3.66 -13.61 10.66
C HIS A 70 -4.04 -13.39 9.18
N ARG A 71 -5.27 -12.93 8.93
CA ARG A 71 -5.74 -12.62 7.57
C ARG A 71 -4.94 -11.52 6.88
N HIS A 72 -4.45 -10.54 7.62
CA HIS A 72 -3.67 -9.42 7.09
C HIS A 72 -2.21 -9.81 6.78
N THR A 73 -1.68 -10.83 7.44
CA THR A 73 -0.29 -11.28 7.24
C THR A 73 -0.17 -12.48 6.29
N ALA A 74 -1.28 -13.20 6.06
CA ALA A 74 -1.31 -14.36 5.18
C ALA A 74 -0.99 -14.08 3.69
N PRO A 75 -1.56 -13.05 3.03
CA PRO A 75 -1.31 -12.82 1.63
C PRO A 75 0.03 -12.12 1.38
N THR A 76 0.50 -12.22 0.13
CA THR A 76 1.54 -11.35 -0.41
C THR A 76 0.87 -10.29 -1.26
N TYR A 77 1.13 -9.03 -0.95
CA TYR A 77 0.51 -7.87 -1.57
C TYR A 77 1.36 -7.35 -2.72
N THR A 78 0.73 -6.82 -3.77
CA THR A 78 1.44 -6.15 -4.87
C THR A 78 1.32 -4.63 -4.73
N VAL A 79 2.44 -3.92 -4.88
CA VAL A 79 2.42 -2.45 -4.99
C VAL A 79 1.85 -2.08 -6.37
N PHE A 80 0.59 -1.64 -6.43
CA PHE A 80 -0.03 -1.25 -7.70
C PHE A 80 0.44 0.12 -8.18
N MET A 81 0.60 1.07 -7.26
CA MET A 81 1.16 2.38 -7.56
C MET A 81 1.81 3.00 -6.33
N MET A 82 2.66 3.98 -6.59
CA MET A 82 3.16 4.92 -5.58
C MET A 82 2.46 6.27 -5.80
N GLY A 83 2.00 6.94 -4.75
CA GLY A 83 1.28 8.21 -4.90
C GLY A 83 0.73 8.75 -3.58
N PHE A 84 -0.08 9.81 -3.59
CA PHE A 84 -0.55 10.56 -2.40
C PHE A 84 0.55 11.31 -1.64
N GLN A 85 1.58 10.62 -1.16
CA GLN A 85 2.77 11.21 -0.54
C GLN A 85 4.02 10.45 -0.99
N PRO A 86 5.23 11.06 -0.93
CA PRO A 86 6.47 10.35 -1.23
C PRO A 86 6.57 9.03 -0.44
N GLY A 87 6.73 7.92 -1.16
CA GLY A 87 6.85 6.59 -0.58
C GLY A 87 5.57 5.92 -0.08
N PHE A 88 4.38 6.51 -0.27
CA PHE A 88 3.12 5.84 0.11
C PHE A 88 2.75 4.78 -0.95
N PRO A 89 2.65 3.49 -0.58
CA PRO A 89 2.32 2.41 -1.50
C PRO A 89 0.82 2.12 -1.47
N TYR A 90 0.20 2.02 -2.64
CA TYR A 90 -1.14 1.45 -2.76
C TYR A 90 -1.04 -0.06 -3.02
N LEU A 91 -1.38 -0.84 -2.01
CA LEU A 91 -1.26 -2.29 -2.04
C LEU A 91 -2.55 -2.93 -2.57
N GLY A 92 -2.38 -3.83 -3.53
CA GLY A 92 -3.40 -4.76 -4.00
C GLY A 92 -3.24 -6.14 -3.36
N GLY A 93 -4.33 -6.91 -3.31
CA GLY A 93 -4.35 -8.27 -2.75
C GLY A 93 -4.96 -8.39 -1.35
N LEU A 94 -5.56 -7.33 -0.81
CA LEU A 94 -6.32 -7.42 0.44
C LEU A 94 -7.56 -8.32 0.24
N PRO A 95 -7.71 -9.41 1.02
CA PRO A 95 -8.85 -10.31 0.89
C PRO A 95 -10.15 -9.56 1.20
N GLU A 96 -11.22 -9.91 0.49
CA GLU A 96 -12.55 -9.31 0.67
C GLU A 96 -13.06 -9.45 2.11
N SER A 97 -12.67 -10.52 2.80
CA SER A 97 -12.95 -10.75 4.22
C SER A 97 -12.27 -9.79 5.21
N LEU A 98 -11.46 -8.84 4.71
CA LEU A 98 -10.87 -7.74 5.48
C LEU A 98 -11.27 -6.37 4.96
N HIS A 99 -12.10 -6.27 3.91
CA HIS A 99 -12.53 -4.98 3.40
C HIS A 99 -13.32 -4.25 4.49
N THR A 100 -12.80 -3.11 4.92
CA THR A 100 -13.32 -2.38 6.08
C THR A 100 -13.51 -0.92 5.71
N PRO A 101 -14.69 -0.32 5.88
CA PRO A 101 -14.90 1.07 5.52
C PRO A 101 -13.94 2.00 6.27
N ARG A 102 -13.62 3.12 5.63
CA ARG A 102 -12.91 4.22 6.28
C ARG A 102 -13.75 4.74 7.44
N ARG A 103 -13.09 5.35 8.43
CA ARG A 103 -13.76 6.09 9.49
C ARG A 103 -14.60 7.22 8.89
N ASP A 104 -15.78 7.44 9.45
CA ASP A 104 -16.67 8.54 9.06
C ASP A 104 -16.00 9.91 9.26
N ALA A 105 -15.28 10.06 10.39
CA ALA A 105 -14.46 11.22 10.69
C ALA A 105 -12.97 10.84 10.62
N PRO A 106 -12.18 11.41 9.68
CA PRO A 106 -10.75 11.14 9.59
C PRO A 106 -10.01 11.71 10.80
N ARG A 107 -8.95 11.01 11.23
CA ARG A 107 -8.02 11.55 12.23
C ARG A 107 -7.29 12.74 11.64
N THR A 108 -7.11 13.78 12.45
CA THR A 108 -6.25 14.93 12.09
C THR A 108 -4.77 14.55 12.06
N ARG A 109 -4.40 13.47 12.74
CA ARG A 109 -3.03 12.99 12.85
C ARG A 109 -2.98 11.47 12.92
N VAL A 110 -2.41 10.83 11.91
CA VAL A 110 -1.99 9.43 11.87
C VAL A 110 -0.46 9.41 11.90
N PRO A 111 0.20 8.69 12.83
CA PRO A 111 1.65 8.62 12.90
C PRO A 111 2.31 8.03 11.64
N ALA A 112 3.55 8.44 11.37
CA ALA A 112 4.37 7.78 10.36
C ALA A 112 4.61 6.30 10.74
N GLY A 113 4.62 5.42 9.73
CA GLY A 113 4.74 3.98 9.88
C GLY A 113 3.42 3.27 10.23
N SER A 114 2.32 3.99 10.47
CA SER A 114 1.02 3.37 10.73
C SER A 114 0.59 2.49 9.55
N VAL A 115 0.13 1.29 9.88
CA VAL A 115 -0.41 0.29 8.95
C VAL A 115 -1.92 0.23 9.15
N GLY A 116 -2.68 0.29 8.07
CA GLY A 116 -4.13 0.31 8.18
C GLY A 116 -4.89 -0.16 6.95
N ILE A 117 -6.21 -0.27 7.11
CA ILE A 117 -7.15 -0.65 6.06
C ILE A 117 -8.11 0.50 5.78
N GLY A 118 -8.39 0.76 4.50
CA GLY A 118 -9.38 1.73 4.06
C GLY A 118 -10.13 1.24 2.82
N GLY A 119 -11.36 0.74 3.02
CA GLY A 119 -12.13 0.06 2.00
C GLY A 119 -11.49 -1.27 1.62
N SER A 120 -11.21 -1.45 0.33
CA SER A 120 -10.57 -2.64 -0.23
C SER A 120 -9.04 -2.57 -0.28
N GLN A 121 -8.44 -1.59 0.40
CA GLN A 121 -6.99 -1.35 0.37
C GLN A 121 -6.36 -1.43 1.75
N THR A 122 -5.10 -1.87 1.77
CA THR A 122 -4.17 -1.73 2.89
C THR A 122 -2.90 -1.02 2.42
N GLY A 123 -2.03 -0.66 3.35
CA GLY A 123 -0.90 0.23 3.09
C GLY A 123 -0.31 0.81 4.37
N ILE A 124 0.71 1.64 4.18
CA ILE A 124 1.56 2.17 5.24
C ILE A 124 1.68 3.68 5.04
N TYR A 125 1.42 4.46 6.08
CA TYR A 125 1.63 5.91 6.06
C TYR A 125 3.14 6.20 6.15
N PRO A 126 3.79 6.78 5.12
CA PRO A 126 5.23 7.06 5.16
C PRO A 126 5.57 8.27 6.06
N PHE A 127 4.60 9.16 6.29
CA PHE A 127 4.72 10.35 7.12
C PHE A 127 3.55 10.50 8.06
N THR A 128 3.70 11.37 9.06
CA THR A 128 2.57 11.79 9.88
C THR A 128 1.65 12.69 9.06
N SER A 129 0.40 12.29 8.89
CA SER A 129 -0.59 13.04 8.10
C SER A 129 -2.03 12.75 8.56
N PRO A 130 -3.03 13.58 8.19
CA PRO A 130 -4.44 13.23 8.43
C PRO A 130 -4.83 11.98 7.65
N GLY A 131 -5.72 11.15 8.20
CA GLY A 131 -6.10 9.89 7.57
C GLY A 131 -7.36 9.27 8.16
N GLY A 132 -8.17 8.64 7.32
CA GLY A 132 -9.43 7.98 7.69
C GLY A 132 -9.37 6.46 7.68
N TRP A 133 -8.17 5.86 7.59
CA TRP A 133 -8.05 4.40 7.59
C TRP A 133 -8.15 3.85 9.01
N GLN A 134 -8.60 2.60 9.11
CA GLN A 134 -8.59 1.83 10.34
C GLN A 134 -7.16 1.37 10.63
N LEU A 135 -6.58 1.80 11.74
CA LEU A 135 -5.21 1.52 12.13
C LEU A 135 -5.11 0.17 12.83
N LEU A 136 -4.32 -0.73 12.27
CA LEU A 136 -4.11 -2.08 12.79
C LEU A 136 -2.82 -2.21 13.61
N GLY A 137 -1.85 -1.34 13.33
CA GLY A 137 -0.51 -1.39 13.94
C GLY A 137 0.44 -0.39 13.33
N LYS A 138 1.74 -0.57 13.61
CA LYS A 138 2.81 0.30 13.10
C LYS A 138 4.05 -0.51 12.73
N THR A 139 4.75 -0.08 11.69
CA THR A 139 6.12 -0.51 11.38
C THR A 139 7.13 0.57 11.74
N ASP A 140 8.34 0.16 12.09
CA ASP A 140 9.49 1.07 12.26
C ASP A 140 10.28 1.24 10.96
N ILE A 141 9.91 0.52 9.90
CA ILE A 141 10.53 0.71 8.59
C ILE A 141 10.17 2.08 8.04
N GLN A 142 11.20 2.83 7.67
CA GLN A 142 11.05 4.10 6.97
C GLN A 142 10.85 3.85 5.47
N LEU A 143 9.68 4.20 4.94
CA LEU A 143 9.34 4.01 3.53
C LEU A 143 9.96 5.06 2.61
N PHE A 144 10.27 6.23 3.17
CA PHE A 144 10.88 7.35 2.45
C PHE A 144 11.93 8.07 3.29
N ASP A 145 13.11 8.27 2.71
CA ASP A 145 14.18 9.11 3.26
C ASP A 145 14.92 9.82 2.13
N VAL A 146 14.80 11.14 2.07
CA VAL A 146 15.43 11.97 1.04
C VAL A 146 16.96 11.88 1.04
N ASN A 147 17.57 11.49 2.18
CA ASN A 147 19.02 11.45 2.33
C ASN A 147 19.63 10.11 1.88
N GLN A 148 18.81 9.12 1.53
CA GLN A 148 19.30 7.81 1.07
C GLN A 148 19.53 7.80 -0.45
N ASN A 149 20.50 6.98 -0.88
CA ASN A 149 20.76 6.74 -2.31
C ASN A 149 19.53 6.22 -3.06
N GLN A 150 18.65 5.47 -2.37
CA GLN A 150 17.34 5.07 -2.88
C GLN A 150 16.26 5.65 -1.94
N PRO A 151 15.74 6.86 -2.23
CA PRO A 151 14.87 7.56 -1.29
C PRO A 151 13.54 6.88 -1.01
N VAL A 152 13.10 5.97 -1.88
CA VAL A 152 11.83 5.25 -1.77
C VAL A 152 12.12 3.77 -1.64
N LEU A 153 11.61 3.14 -0.57
CA LEU A 153 11.83 1.72 -0.30
C LEU A 153 11.13 0.81 -1.32
N LEU A 154 9.90 1.15 -1.70
CA LEU A 154 8.99 0.33 -2.52
C LEU A 154 8.76 0.94 -3.91
N LYS A 155 8.65 0.10 -4.93
CA LYS A 155 8.33 0.51 -6.31
C LYS A 155 7.08 -0.22 -6.81
N ALA A 156 6.43 0.35 -7.82
CA ALA A 156 5.33 -0.33 -8.49
C ALA A 156 5.77 -1.72 -8.99
N GLY A 157 4.97 -2.74 -8.72
CA GLY A 157 5.25 -4.14 -9.02
C GLY A 157 6.05 -4.88 -7.94
N ASP A 158 6.64 -4.21 -6.95
CA ASP A 158 7.21 -4.88 -5.77
C ASP A 158 6.12 -5.65 -5.01
N GLN A 159 6.54 -6.68 -4.30
CA GLN A 159 5.70 -7.48 -3.43
C GLN A 159 5.96 -7.10 -1.97
N VAL A 160 4.91 -7.03 -1.16
CA VAL A 160 4.97 -6.73 0.26
C VAL A 160 4.36 -7.88 1.04
N ARG A 161 5.03 -8.35 2.09
CA ARG A 161 4.43 -9.25 3.08
C ARG A 161 4.53 -8.61 4.44
N PHE A 162 3.39 -8.40 5.09
CA PHE A 162 3.40 -7.99 6.49
C PHE A 162 3.74 -9.18 7.36
N VAL A 163 4.70 -9.01 8.26
CA VAL A 163 5.09 -10.02 9.24
C VAL A 163 4.86 -9.48 10.64
N VAL A 164 4.44 -10.35 11.54
CA VAL A 164 4.21 -9.97 12.94
C VAL A 164 5.56 -9.77 13.61
N LYS A 165 5.82 -8.56 14.09
CA LYS A 165 6.97 -8.27 14.94
C LYS A 165 6.62 -8.47 16.41
N GLU A 166 5.48 -7.91 16.81
CA GLU A 166 4.92 -7.97 18.15
C GLU A 166 3.38 -7.84 18.06
N MET A 167 2.67 -8.39 19.04
CA MET A 167 1.22 -8.23 19.19
C MET A 167 0.90 -7.78 20.62
N THR A 168 0.12 -6.71 20.74
CA THR A 168 -0.43 -6.24 22.01
C THR A 168 -1.96 -6.24 21.92
N LEU A 169 -2.57 -7.28 22.48
CA LEU A 169 -4.01 -7.50 22.47
C LEU A 169 -4.55 -7.33 23.90
#